data_AF-A0A493TVY5-F1
#
_entry.id   AF-A0A493TVY5-F1
#
_cell.length_a   1.000
_cell.length_b   1.000
_cell.length_c   1.000
_cell.angle_alpha   90.00
_cell.angle_beta   90.00
_cell.angle_gamma   90.00
#
_symmetry.space_group_name_H-M   'P 1'
#
loop_
_entity.id
_entity.type
_entity.pdbx_description
1 polymer ?
#
loop_
_entity_poly.entity_id
_entity_poly.type
_entity_poly.pdbx_seq_one_letter_code
_entity_poly.pdbx_strand_id
1 'polypeptide(L)' 'MEKEGVEHQLRREIEIQAHLRHPNVLRLYNYFHDRKRVYLILEYAPRGELYKELQRCRRLDESRSATVGPPPNP' A
#
# COMPACT_ATOMS: atom_id res chain seq x y z
N MET A 1 -24.49 -12.81 8.14
CA MET A 1 -23.33 -13.50 8.76
C MET A 1 -22.01 -13.26 8.02
N GLU A 2 -21.97 -12.77 6.77
CA GLU A 2 -20.69 -12.50 6.08
C GLU A 2 -20.02 -11.14 6.41
N LYS A 3 -20.75 -10.16 6.98
CA LYS A 3 -20.20 -8.83 7.25
C LYS A 3 -19.19 -8.78 8.40
N GLU A 4 -19.33 -9.63 9.41
CA GLU A 4 -18.49 -9.56 10.62
C GLU A 4 -17.03 -10.00 10.38
N GLY A 5 -16.82 -10.97 9.50
CA GLY A 5 -15.47 -11.48 9.21
C GLY A 5 -14.57 -10.47 8.50
N VAL A 6 -15.14 -9.71 7.55
CA VAL A 6 -14.41 -8.69 6.78
C VAL A 6 -14.08 -7.48 7.64
N GLU A 7 -14.99 -7.06 8.52
CA GLU A 7 -14.73 -5.94 9.44
C GLU A 7 -13.59 -6.24 10.41
N HIS A 8 -13.50 -7.47 10.93
CA HIS A 8 -12.39 -7.86 11.81
C HIS A 8 -11.06 -7.91 11.06
N GLN A 9 -11.03 -8.45 9.84
CA GLN A 9 -9.82 -8.44 8.99
C GLN A 9 -9.38 -7.02 8.67
N LEU A 10 -10.30 -6.14 8.28
CA LEU A 10 -10.01 -4.74 7.97
C LEU A 10 -9.41 -4.00 9.17
N ARG A 11 -9.97 -4.19 10.38
CA ARG A 11 -9.41 -3.57 11.59
C ARG A 11 -8.00 -4.04 11.88
N ARG A 12 -7.73 -5.34 11.70
CA ARG A 12 -6.39 -5.90 11.89
C ARG A 12 -5.39 -5.31 10.90
N GLU A 13 -5.76 -5.18 9.63
CA GLU A 13 -4.88 -4.57 8.62
C GLU A 13 -4.57 -3.10 8.92
N ILE A 14 -5.60 -2.33 9.31
CA ILE A 14 -5.45 -0.93 9.72
C ILE A 14 -4.48 -0.81 10.90
N GLU A 15 -4.64 -1.67 11.92
CA GLU A 15 -3.80 -1.64 13.11
C GLU A 15 -2.35 -1.99 12.79
N ILE A 16 -2.12 -3.00 11.96
CA ILE A 16 -0.76 -3.35 11.49
C ILE A 16 -0.15 -2.17 10.73
N GLN A 17 -0.86 -1.63 9.73
CA GLN A 17 -0.32 -0.57 8.87
C GLN A 17 -0.11 0.75 9.63
N ALA A 18 -0.96 1.10 10.60
CA ALA A 18 -0.83 2.31 11.39
C ALA A 18 0.47 2.35 12.23
N HIS A 19 0.99 1.19 12.63
CA HIS A 19 2.22 1.09 13.41
C HIS A 19 3.50 1.00 12.54
N LEU A 20 3.36 0.78 11.23
CA LEU A 20 4.50 0.71 10.32
C LEU A 20 5.04 2.11 10.01
N ARG A 21 6.35 2.29 10.22
CA ARG A 21 7.09 3.51 9.85
C ARG A 21 8.32 3.11 9.04
N HIS A 22 8.17 3.06 7.72
CA HIS A 22 9.24 2.67 6.80
C HIS A 22 9.13 3.45 5.48
N PRO A 23 10.25 3.93 4.89
CA PRO A 23 10.22 4.76 3.68
C PRO A 23 9.60 4.08 2.45
N ASN A 24 9.58 2.74 2.41
CA ASN A 24 9.03 1.96 1.29
C ASN A 24 7.63 1.36 1.58
N VAL A 25 6.99 1.74 2.69
CA VAL A 25 5.63 1.33 3.04
C VAL A 25 4.76 2.57 3.09
N LEU A 26 3.66 2.58 2.33
CA LEU A 26 2.76 3.72 2.27
C LEU A 26 2.17 4.01 3.66
N ARG A 27 2.42 5.22 4.18
CA ARG A 27 2.04 5.54 5.54
C ARG A 27 0.52 5.72 5.67
N LEU A 28 -0.06 5.09 6.69
CA LEU A 28 -1.41 5.37 7.16
C LEU A 28 -1.33 6.40 8.29
N TYR A 29 -1.82 7.62 8.04
CA TYR A 29 -1.79 8.69 9.04
C TYR A 29 -2.90 8.53 10.07
N ASN A 30 -4.11 8.22 9.61
CA ASN A 30 -5.28 8.04 10.46
C ASN A 30 -6.40 7.32 9.70
N TYR A 31 -7.45 6.91 10.40
CA TYR A 31 -8.69 6.41 9.80
C TYR A 31 -9.90 6.88 10.59
N PHE A 32 -11.06 6.92 9.95
CA PHE A 32 -12.33 7.19 10.60
C PHE A 32 -13.45 6.46 9.86
N HIS A 33 -14.63 6.36 10.45
CA HIS A 33 -15.76 5.69 9.82
C HIS A 33 -17.07 6.40 10.15
N ASP A 34 -18.06 6.21 9.27
CA ASP A 34 -19.46 6.55 9.54
C ASP A 34 -20.30 5.26 9.65
N ARG A 35 -21.63 5.37 9.57
CA ARG A 35 -22.54 4.20 9.68
C ARG A 35 -22.47 3.26 8.47
N LYS A 36 -21.87 3.69 7.35
CA LYS A 36 -21.89 2.99 6.06
C LYS A 36 -20.50 2.79 5.45
N ARG A 37 -19.48 3.56 5.83
CA ARG A 37 -18.18 3.59 5.16
C ARG A 37 -17.02 3.77 6.15
N VAL A 38 -15.87 3.24 5.77
CA VAL A 38 -14.57 3.47 6.41
C VAL A 38 -13.72 4.34 5.50
N TYR A 39 -13.00 5.29 6.08
CA TYR A 39 -12.13 6.24 5.38
C TYR A 39 -10.71 6.11 5.92
N LEU A 40 -9.74 5.96 5.01
CA LEU A 40 -8.32 5.86 5.35
C LEU A 40 -7.60 7.12 4.87
N ILE A 41 -6.84 7.75 5.76
CA ILE A 41 -5.99 8.90 5.43
C ILE A 41 -4.58 8.38 5.18
N LEU A 42 -4.23 8.24 3.90
CA LEU A 42 -2.96 7.68 3.45
C LEU A 42 -2.01 8.76 2.94
N GLU A 43 -0.72 8.46 2.98
CA GLU A 43 0.31 9.20 2.25
C GLU A 43 0.01 9.24 0.74
N TYR A 44 0.22 10.41 0.13
CA TYR A 44 0.02 10.59 -1.30
C TYR A 44 1.23 10.09 -2.08
N ALA A 45 1.01 9.12 -2.98
CA ALA A 45 2.02 8.65 -3.93
C ALA A 45 1.84 9.35 -5.29
N PRO A 46 2.57 10.45 -5.59
CA PRO A 46 2.35 11.27 -6.79
C PRO A 46 2.61 10.54 -8.10
N ARG A 47 3.41 9.46 -8.07
CA ARG A 47 3.75 8.65 -9.25
C ARG A 47 2.74 7.56 -9.56
N GLY A 48 1.70 7.41 -8.74
CA GLY A 48 0.65 6.41 -8.94
C GLY A 48 1.12 4.98 -8.71
N GLU A 49 0.48 4.04 -9.39
CA GLU A 49 0.67 2.60 -9.20
C GLU A 49 1.78 2.05 -10.11
N LEU A 50 2.67 1.23 -9.53
CA LEU A 50 3.72 0.53 -10.29
C LEU A 50 3.15 -0.35 -11.40
N TYR A 51 1.99 -0.98 -11.19
CA TYR A 51 1.35 -1.82 -12.19
C TYR A 51 0.99 -1.04 -13.46
N LYS A 52 0.48 0.20 -13.33
CA LYS A 52 0.17 1.06 -14.47
C LYS A 52 1.43 1.44 -15.25
N GLU A 53 2.51 1.71 -14.53
CA GLU A 53 3.82 1.98 -15.14
C GLU A 53 4.35 0.76 -15.90
N LEU A 54 4.22 -0.43 -15.32
CA LEU A 54 4.62 -1.69 -15.97
C LEU A 54 3.78 -1.98 -17.22
N GLN A 55 2.46 -1.77 -17.16
CA GLN A 55 1.58 -1.92 -18.32
C GLN A 55 1.96 -0.97 -19.46
N ARG A 56 2.31 0.28 -19.13
CA ARG A 56 2.75 1.29 -20.11
C ARG A 56 4.07 0.91 -20.79
N CYS A 57 5.04 0.43 -20.02
CA CYS A 57 6.37 0.10 -20.53
C CYS A 57 6.49 -1.33 -21.06
N ARG A 58 5.50 -2.22 -20.86
CA ARG A 58 5.53 -3.69 -21.06
C ARG A 58 6.53 -4.43 -20.17
N ARG A 59 7.73 -3.89 -20.01
CA ARG A 59 8.83 -4.39 -19.18
C ARG A 59 9.57 -3.23 -18.54
N LEU A 60 10.09 -3.43 -17.35
CA LEU A 60 11.11 -2.55 -16.75
C LEU A 60 12.48 -3.05 -17.22
N ASP A 61 13.41 -2.13 -17.45
CA ASP A 61 14.81 -2.50 -17.68
C ASP A 61 15.43 -3.07 -16.40
N GLU A 62 16.61 -3.67 -16.53
CA GLU A 62 17.29 -4.34 -15.43
C GLU A 62 17.63 -3.39 -14.28
N SER A 63 18.07 -2.16 -14.59
CA SER A 63 18.41 -1.16 -13.58
C SER A 63 17.20 -0.74 -12.74
N ARG A 64 16.06 -0.46 -13.37
CA ARG A 64 14.80 -0.13 -12.69
C ARG A 64 14.27 -1.34 -11.93
N SER A 65 14.40 -2.54 -12.47
CA SER A 65 13.98 -3.77 -11.79
C SER A 65 14.83 -4.04 -10.55
N ALA A 66 16.14 -3.81 -10.60
CA ALA A 66 17.07 -3.99 -9.48
C ALA A 66 16.89 -2.92 -8.39
N THR A 67 16.54 -1.69 -8.78
CA THR A 67 16.28 -0.59 -7.82
C THR A 67 14.93 -0.76 -7.13
N VAL A 68 13.95 -1.37 -7.82
CA VAL A 68 12.65 -1.73 -7.23
C VAL A 68 12.73 -3.06 -6.45
N GLY A 69 13.73 -3.88 -6.73
CA GLY A 69 14.10 -5.08 -5.94
C GLY A 69 15.01 -4.76 -4.75
N PRO A 70 15.26 -5.74 -3.86
CA PRO A 70 16.30 -5.58 -2.83
C PRO A 70 17.64 -5.23 -3.51
N PRO A 71 18.47 -4.40 -2.86
CA PRO A 71 19.67 -3.85 -3.49
C PRO A 71 20.55 -4.97 -4.05
N PRO A 72 21.18 -4.77 -5.22
CA PRO A 72 22.07 -5.77 -5.80
C PRO A 72 23.22 -6.04 -4.83
N ASN A 73 23.48 -7.32 -4.57
CA ASN A 73 24.66 -7.74 -3.82
C ASN A 73 25.94 -7.26 -4.55
N PRO A 74 26.99 -6.89 -3.81
CA PRO A 74 28.27 -6.44 -4.37
C PRO A 74 28.96 -7.52 -5.21
#